data_AF-A0A8S2UUU6-F1
#
_entry.id   AF-A0A8S2UUU6-F1
#
_cell.length_a   1.000
_cell.length_b   1.000
_cell.length_c   1.000
_cell.angle_alpha   90.00
_cell.angle_beta   90.00
_cell.angle_gamma   90.00
#
_symmetry.space_group_name_H-M   'P 1'
#
loop_
_entity.id
_entity.type
_entity.pdbx_description
1 polymer ?
#
loop_
_entity_poly.entity_id
_entity_poly.type
_entity_poly.pdbx_seq_one_letter_code
_entity_poly.pdbx_strand_id
1 'polypeptide(L)' 'TGEFYIGGQEHFYLETNCCLAIPHERGELELCVSTQNATGIQEKVAAALGIPSNKIVVRVKRIGGGFD' A
#
# COMPACT_ATOMS: atom_id res chain seq x y z
N THR A 1 -29.67 -31.20 -15.17
CA THR A 1 -28.48 -30.59 -14.53
C THR A 1 -28.03 -29.43 -15.39
N GLY A 2 -27.41 -28.41 -14.80
CA GLY A 2 -26.94 -27.23 -15.51
C GLY A 2 -25.55 -26.83 -15.03
N GLU A 3 -24.76 -26.26 -15.93
CA GLU A 3 -23.42 -25.75 -15.66
C GLU A 3 -23.37 -24.24 -15.91
N PHE A 4 -22.48 -23.55 -15.20
CA PHE A 4 -22.29 -22.11 -15.31
C PHE A 4 -20.82 -21.77 -15.03
N TYR A 5 -20.33 -20.68 -15.65
CA TYR A 5 -18.97 -20.21 -15.57
C TYR A 5 -18.92 -18.70 -15.24
N ILE A 6 -17.99 -18.33 -14.34
CA ILE A 6 -17.60 -16.94 -14.04
C ILE A 6 -16.11 -16.79 -14.38
N GLY A 7 -15.77 -15.74 -15.14
CA GLY A 7 -14.38 -15.36 -15.42
C GLY A 7 -13.82 -14.39 -14.39
N GLY A 8 -12.50 -14.14 -14.46
CA GLY A 8 -11.85 -13.10 -13.65
C GLY A 8 -12.13 -11.68 -14.17
N GLN A 9 -11.88 -10.69 -13.32
CA GLN A 9 -11.98 -9.28 -13.67
C GLN A 9 -10.84 -8.48 -13.03
N GLU A 10 -10.25 -7.58 -13.81
CA GLU A 10 -9.24 -6.64 -13.30
C GLU A 10 -9.90 -5.39 -12.71
N HIS A 11 -9.28 -4.90 -11.65
CA HIS A 11 -9.73 -3.72 -10.91
C HIS A 11 -9.66 -2.45 -11.77
N PHE A 12 -8.61 -2.31 -12.58
CA PHE A 12 -8.48 -1.24 -13.58
C PHE A 12 -8.50 0.19 -13.01
N TYR A 13 -7.80 0.41 -11.88
CA TYR A 13 -7.60 1.75 -11.32
C TYR A 13 -6.77 2.61 -12.26
N LEU A 14 -7.23 3.85 -12.46
CA LEU A 14 -6.59 4.78 -13.40
C LEU A 14 -5.34 5.41 -12.77
N GLU A 15 -5.29 5.54 -11.45
CA GLU A 15 -4.01 5.71 -10.75
C GLU A 15 -3.39 4.33 -10.52
N THR A 16 -2.37 3.98 -11.31
CA THR A 16 -1.60 2.77 -11.09
C THR A 16 -0.90 2.78 -9.73
N ASN A 17 -0.63 1.61 -9.16
CA ASN A 17 0.11 1.47 -7.90
C ASN A 17 1.35 2.38 -7.85
N CYS A 18 1.40 3.24 -6.84
CA CYS A 18 2.46 4.22 -6.67
C CYS A 18 2.89 4.34 -5.20
N CYS A 19 4.18 4.57 -4.99
CA CYS A 19 4.79 4.72 -3.67
C CYS A 19 6.04 5.61 -3.80
N LEU A 20 6.21 6.53 -2.85
CA LEU A 20 7.43 7.33 -2.67
C LEU A 20 7.94 7.10 -1.25
N ALA A 21 9.21 6.71 -1.14
CA ALA A 21 9.91 6.52 0.12
C ALA A 21 10.91 7.68 0.35
N ILE A 22 10.80 8.34 1.49
CA ILE A 22 11.61 9.49 1.88
C ILE A 22 12.34 9.14 3.18
N PRO A 23 13.65 8.80 3.12
CA PRO A 23 14.43 8.58 4.32
C PRO A 23 14.74 9.90 5.01
N HIS A 24 14.73 9.89 6.34
CA HIS A 24 15.08 11.00 7.21
C HIS A 24 16.27 10.64 8.10
N GLU A 25 16.66 11.56 8.99
CA GLU A 25 17.73 11.31 9.96
C GLU A 25 17.37 10.17 10.91
N ARG A 26 18.39 9.56 11.53
CA ARG A 26 18.22 8.52 12.58
C ARG A 26 17.38 7.32 12.14
N GLY A 27 17.43 6.98 10.85
CA GLY A 27 16.76 5.81 10.28
C GLY A 27 15.24 5.92 10.23
N GLU A 28 14.70 7.14 10.24
CA GLU A 28 13.28 7.39 10.04
C GLU A 28 12.91 7.33 8.56
N LEU A 29 11.68 6.90 8.27
CA LEU A 29 11.18 6.69 6.91
C LEU A 29 9.76 7.23 6.79
N GLU A 30 9.54 8.15 5.87
CA GLU A 30 8.21 8.56 5.46
C GLU A 30 7.83 7.91 4.13
N LEU A 31 6.63 7.36 4.04
CA LEU A 31 6.08 6.74 2.83
C LEU A 31 4.84 7.50 2.38
N CYS A 32 4.83 8.02 1.16
CA CYS A 32 3.62 8.49 0.48
C CYS A 32 3.13 7.39 -0.46
N VAL A 33 2.01 6.74 -0.16
CA VAL A 33 1.57 5.52 -0.85
C VAL A 33 0.12 5.63 -1.29
N SER A 34 -0.20 5.15 -2.49
CA SER A 34 -1.59 4.86 -2.86
C SER A 34 -1.98 3.49 -2.31
N THR A 35 -2.71 3.46 -1.19
CA THR A 35 -3.12 2.23 -0.48
C THR A 35 -4.43 2.43 0.28
N GLN A 36 -5.19 1.35 0.44
CA GLN A 36 -6.38 1.31 1.29
C GLN A 36 -6.06 1.00 2.77
N ASN A 37 -4.85 0.50 3.08
CA ASN A 37 -4.46 0.12 4.44
C ASN A 37 -3.07 0.64 4.80
N ALA A 38 -3.01 1.87 5.34
CA ALA A 38 -1.75 2.50 5.76
C ALA A 38 -1.06 1.74 6.91
N THR A 39 -1.80 1.22 7.89
CA THR A 39 -1.25 0.45 9.02
C THR A 39 -0.59 -0.84 8.55
N GLY A 40 -1.25 -1.59 7.66
CA GLY A 40 -0.69 -2.81 7.10
C GLY A 40 0.58 -2.55 6.30
N ILE A 41 0.68 -1.41 5.60
CA ILE A 41 1.93 -1.00 4.95
C ILE A 41 3.01 -0.71 5.98
N GLN A 42 2.71 0.03 7.05
CA GLN A 42 3.67 0.35 8.11
C GLN A 42 4.27 -0.91 8.73
N GLU A 43 3.42 -1.88 9.10
CA GLU A 43 3.83 -3.15 9.70
C GLU A 43 4.68 -3.99 8.74
N LYS A 44 4.26 -4.10 7.47
CA LYS A 44 5.01 -4.85 6.46
C LYS A 44 6.37 -4.25 6.17
N VAL A 45 6.47 -2.92 6.10
CA VAL A 45 7.75 -2.24 5.86
C VAL A 45 8.66 -2.33 7.09
N ALA A 46 8.11 -2.20 8.30
CA ALA A 46 8.86 -2.41 9.55
C ALA A 46 9.48 -3.81 9.58
N ALA A 47 8.69 -4.83 9.27
CA ALA A 47 9.15 -6.23 9.21
C ALA A 47 10.22 -6.44 8.12
N ALA A 48 10.03 -5.87 6.93
CA ALA A 48 10.97 -6.02 5.82
C ALA A 48 12.33 -5.35 6.07
N LEU A 49 12.34 -4.19 6.74
CA LEU A 49 13.54 -3.42 7.04
C LEU A 49 14.18 -3.77 8.38
N GLY A 50 13.48 -4.53 9.24
CA GLY A 50 13.94 -4.86 10.59
C GLY A 50 14.03 -3.64 11.51
N ILE A 51 13.23 -2.59 11.27
CA ILE A 51 13.18 -1.39 12.10
C ILE A 51 11.83 -1.26 12.81
N PRO A 52 11.78 -0.61 13.99
CA PRO A 52 10.52 -0.43 14.71
C PRO A 52 9.48 0.38 13.92
N SER A 53 8.20 0.04 14.02
CA SER A 53 7.11 0.75 13.31
C SER A 53 7.03 2.24 13.64
N ASN A 54 7.45 2.65 14.84
CA ASN A 54 7.49 4.08 15.22
C ASN A 54 8.53 4.90 14.45
N LYS A 55 9.44 4.26 13.71
CA LYS A 55 10.37 4.90 12.79
C LYS A 55 9.79 5.12 11.40
N ILE A 56 8.60 4.59 11.13
CA ILE A 56 7.96 4.64 9.81
C ILE A 56 6.66 5.43 9.89
N VAL A 57 6.49 6.44 9.04
CA VAL A 57 5.24 7.18 8.89
C VAL A 57 4.68 6.91 7.51
N VAL A 58 3.45 6.40 7.42
CA VAL A 58 2.75 6.20 6.14
C VAL A 58 1.71 7.29 5.97
N ARG A 59 1.79 8.04 4.87
CA ARG A 59 0.85 9.10 4.50
C ARG A 59 0.08 8.72 3.24
N VAL A 60 -1.23 8.89 3.31
CA VAL A 60 -2.14 8.78 2.18
C VAL A 60 -3.00 10.03 2.17
N LYS A 61 -2.90 10.84 1.11
CA LYS A 61 -3.71 12.07 0.98
C LYS A 61 -5.02 11.82 0.23
N ARG A 62 -4.93 11.06 -0.85
CA ARG A 62 -6.03 10.60 -1.72
C ARG A 62 -5.53 9.38 -2.51
N ILE A 63 -6.44 8.57 -3.01
CA ILE A 63 -6.14 7.46 -3.93
C ILE A 63 -7.04 7.59 -5.17
N GLY A 64 -6.49 7.26 -6.34
CA GLY A 64 -7.15 7.32 -7.65
C GLY A 64 -7.68 5.96 -8.11
N GLY A 65 -8.23 5.19 -7.16
CA GLY A 65 -8.73 3.82 -7.34
C GLY A 65 -8.14 2.88 -6.27
N GLY A 66 -8.85 1.80 -5.95
CA GLY A 66 -8.44 0.82 -4.93
C GLY A 66 -9.06 -0.55 -5.20
N PHE A 67 -10.37 -0.56 -5.41
CA PHE A 67 -11.17 -1.63 -6.01
C PHE A 67 -11.15 -3.01 -5.34
N ASP A 68 -10.63 -3.10 -4.11
CA ASP A 68 -10.67 -4.28 -3.20
C ASP A 68 -11.87 -5.23 -3.40
#